data_AF-A0A7S3B9W8-F1
#
_entry.id   AF-A0A7S3B9W8-F1
#
_cell.length_a   1.000
_cell.length_b   1.000
_cell.length_c   1.000
_cell.angle_alpha   90.00
_cell.angle_beta   90.00
_cell.angle_gamma   90.00
#
_symmetry.space_group_name_H-M   'P 1'
#
loop_
_entity.id
_entity.type
_entity.pdbx_description
1 polymer ?
#
loop_
_entity_poly.entity_id
_entity_poly.type
_entity_poly.pdbx_seq_one_letter_code
_entity_poly.pdbx_strand_id
1 'polypeptide(L)'
;QKEGVAIETRAFTVVTHGARRETLRGEATARFFPHLAETIRRVRGLKESICAEVCPSKARSFPLVELIDTPGLVDGDMEYGFDVKEAILGFAEHCDMVMCLFDPIGQALCKRTMDVVEQLNARHHEKMRFFVSKADQMEKESDRQGVLIQITQNLSSRLAASDNFALKLPTIYRPFPEDDPRAATASKIPNGIHEWVQDIDRLITQAVQSALARLKDDSEAVTSAVEAKLAEAK
;
A
#
# COMPACT_ATOMS: atom_id res chain seq x y z
N GLN A 1 13.66 -11.76 -9.59
CA GLN A 1 13.35 -10.83 -10.70
C GLN A 1 14.62 -10.10 -11.08
N LYS A 2 14.99 -10.07 -12.37
CA LYS A 2 16.04 -9.18 -12.88
C LYS A 2 15.37 -7.83 -13.18
N GLU A 3 15.82 -6.77 -12.52
CA GLU A 3 15.22 -5.42 -12.46
C GLU A 3 15.49 -4.57 -13.74
N GLY A 4 15.56 -5.18 -14.92
CA GLY A 4 16.03 -4.51 -16.15
C GLY A 4 14.93 -4.01 -17.09
N VAL A 5 13.74 -4.61 -17.05
CA VAL A 5 12.55 -4.20 -17.81
C VAL A 5 11.35 -4.63 -16.97
N ALA A 6 10.49 -3.69 -16.59
CA ALA A 6 9.27 -4.01 -15.88
C ALA A 6 8.33 -4.78 -16.82
N ILE A 7 8.39 -6.11 -16.79
CA ILE A 7 7.26 -6.91 -17.24
C ILE A 7 6.17 -6.63 -16.21
N GLU A 8 5.15 -5.87 -16.60
CA GLU A 8 4.04 -5.49 -15.73
C GLU A 8 3.48 -6.72 -15.03
N THR A 9 3.55 -6.71 -13.70
CA THR A 9 2.98 -7.75 -12.86
C THR A 9 1.48 -7.75 -13.09
N ARG A 10 0.93 -8.90 -13.49
CA ARG A 10 -0.52 -9.08 -13.74
C ARG A 10 -1.27 -9.68 -12.56
N ALA A 11 -0.59 -9.84 -11.43
CA ALA A 11 -1.07 -10.54 -10.24
C ALA A 11 -0.75 -9.72 -8.99
N PHE A 12 -1.53 -9.92 -7.93
CA PHE A 12 -1.23 -9.37 -6.61
C PHE A 12 -0.18 -10.21 -5.90
N THR A 13 0.70 -9.55 -5.17
CA THR A 13 1.68 -10.22 -4.30
C THR A 13 1.58 -9.68 -2.89
N VAL A 14 1.20 -10.52 -1.92
CA VAL A 14 1.20 -10.16 -0.50
C VAL A 14 2.55 -10.54 0.08
N VAL A 15 3.34 -9.56 0.50
CA VAL A 15 4.66 -9.76 1.10
C VAL A 15 4.54 -9.66 2.61
N THR A 16 5.00 -10.69 3.32
CA THR A 16 4.93 -10.75 4.79
C THR A 16 6.20 -11.36 5.37
N HIS A 17 6.37 -11.23 6.69
CA HIS A 17 7.47 -11.85 7.41
C HIS A 17 7.19 -13.32 7.73
N GLY A 18 8.24 -14.15 7.71
CA GLY A 18 8.19 -15.49 8.27
C GLY A 18 9.55 -16.13 8.43
N ALA A 19 9.61 -17.30 9.07
CA ALA A 19 10.88 -17.93 9.44
C ALA A 19 11.76 -18.36 8.25
N ARG A 20 11.13 -18.66 7.11
CA ARG A 20 11.79 -19.14 5.89
C ARG A 20 11.19 -18.46 4.68
N ARG A 21 11.97 -18.40 3.60
CA ARG A 21 11.47 -17.90 2.33
C ARG A 21 10.52 -18.92 1.71
N GLU A 22 9.29 -18.50 1.45
CA GLU A 22 8.24 -19.37 0.92
C GLU A 22 7.29 -18.57 0.02
N THR A 23 6.79 -19.21 -1.03
CA THR A 23 5.78 -18.63 -1.92
C THR A 23 4.49 -19.44 -1.82
N LEU A 24 3.40 -18.80 -1.40
CA LEU A 24 2.06 -19.40 -1.38
C LEU A 24 1.27 -18.88 -2.58
N ARG A 25 0.35 -19.69 -3.13
CA ARG A 25 -0.49 -19.30 -4.27
C ARG A 25 -1.95 -19.68 -4.05
N GLY A 26 -2.85 -18.85 -4.58
CA GLY A 26 -4.29 -19.09 -4.60
C GLY A 26 -4.92 -19.39 -3.25
N GLU A 27 -5.57 -20.55 -3.09
CA GLU A 27 -6.30 -20.85 -1.84
C GLU A 27 -5.40 -20.87 -0.61
N ALA A 28 -4.12 -21.23 -0.77
CA ALA A 28 -3.17 -21.20 0.33
C ALA A 28 -2.99 -19.76 0.84
N THR A 29 -2.92 -18.78 -0.07
CA THR A 29 -2.84 -17.35 0.27
C THR A 29 -4.10 -16.89 1.02
N ALA A 30 -5.29 -17.25 0.54
CA ALA A 30 -6.55 -16.89 1.22
C ALA A 30 -6.69 -17.50 2.62
N ARG A 31 -6.15 -18.70 2.85
CA ARG A 31 -6.12 -19.33 4.17
C ARG A 31 -5.08 -18.69 5.09
N PHE A 32 -3.95 -18.26 4.53
CA PHE A 32 -2.87 -17.62 5.28
C PHE A 32 -3.25 -16.20 5.72
N PHE A 33 -4.04 -15.48 4.94
CA PHE A 33 -4.55 -14.14 5.26
C PHE A 33 -6.08 -14.12 5.38
N PRO A 34 -6.66 -14.52 6.53
CA PRO A 34 -8.12 -14.58 6.71
C PRO A 34 -8.83 -13.24 6.45
N HIS A 35 -8.18 -12.13 6.81
CA HIS A 35 -8.73 -10.78 6.63
C HIS A 35 -8.84 -10.38 5.15
N LEU A 36 -8.03 -10.95 4.25
CA LEU A 36 -8.13 -10.72 2.80
C LEU A 36 -9.02 -11.76 2.09
N ALA A 37 -9.40 -12.82 2.80
CA ALA A 37 -10.02 -13.99 2.20
C ALA A 37 -11.41 -13.70 1.61
N GLU A 38 -12.15 -12.73 2.17
CA GLU A 38 -13.42 -12.28 1.60
C GLU A 38 -13.22 -11.72 0.20
N THR A 39 -12.32 -10.73 0.05
CA THR A 39 -12.01 -10.11 -1.24
C THR A 39 -11.47 -11.14 -2.25
N ILE A 40 -10.58 -12.04 -1.82
CA ILE A 40 -10.02 -13.10 -2.69
C ILE A 40 -11.11 -14.03 -3.24
N ARG A 41 -12.14 -14.33 -2.45
CA ARG A 41 -13.25 -15.22 -2.86
C ARG A 41 -14.33 -14.47 -3.64
N ARG A 42 -14.58 -13.21 -3.32
CA ARG A 42 -15.60 -12.37 -3.95
C ARG A 42 -15.23 -12.03 -5.40
N VAL A 43 -13.99 -11.64 -5.64
CA VAL A 43 -13.55 -11.23 -6.98
C VAL A 43 -13.20 -12.45 -7.83
N ARG A 44 -14.01 -12.70 -8.86
CA ARG A 44 -13.81 -13.85 -9.77
C ARG A 44 -12.46 -13.75 -10.49
N GLY A 45 -11.68 -14.83 -10.47
CA GLY A 45 -10.36 -14.93 -11.13
C GLY A 45 -9.18 -14.39 -10.30
N LEU A 46 -9.46 -13.73 -9.17
CA LEU A 46 -8.41 -13.16 -8.30
C LEU A 46 -7.61 -14.26 -7.59
N LYS A 47 -8.25 -15.37 -7.24
CA LYS A 47 -7.62 -16.53 -6.61
C LYS A 47 -6.47 -17.09 -7.45
N GLU A 48 -6.60 -17.14 -8.76
CA GLU A 48 -5.53 -17.61 -9.66
C GLU A 48 -4.42 -16.57 -9.85
N SER A 49 -4.71 -15.32 -9.51
CA SER A 49 -3.88 -14.14 -9.78
C SER A 49 -3.38 -13.46 -8.50
N ILE A 50 -3.27 -14.22 -7.39
CA ILE A 50 -2.70 -13.76 -6.13
C ILE A 50 -1.69 -14.77 -5.58
N CYS A 51 -0.56 -14.26 -5.10
CA CYS A 51 0.42 -15.04 -4.35
C CYS A 51 0.86 -14.33 -3.07
N ALA A 52 1.44 -15.09 -2.15
CA ALA A 52 2.10 -14.58 -0.97
C ALA A 52 3.60 -14.85 -1.08
N GLU A 53 4.43 -13.88 -0.71
CA GLU A 53 5.88 -14.02 -0.57
C GLU A 53 6.26 -13.83 0.89
N VAL A 54 6.65 -14.93 1.54
CA VAL A 54 7.12 -14.92 2.93
C VAL A 54 8.62 -14.65 2.94
N CYS A 55 9.05 -13.64 3.67
CA CYS A 55 10.43 -13.18 3.72
C CYS A 55 11.01 -13.27 5.15
N PRO A 56 12.23 -13.80 5.34
CA PRO A 56 12.87 -13.89 6.67
C PRO A 56 13.52 -12.59 7.16
N SER A 57 13.32 -11.47 6.45
CA SER A 57 13.88 -10.18 6.85
C SER A 57 13.36 -9.77 8.22
N LYS A 58 14.26 -9.24 9.05
CA LYS A 58 13.94 -8.61 10.34
C LYS A 58 14.32 -7.13 10.36
N ALA A 59 14.50 -6.54 9.17
CA ALA A 59 14.91 -5.15 9.05
C ALA A 59 13.76 -4.23 9.48
N ARG A 60 14.07 -3.28 10.38
CA ARG A 60 13.10 -2.29 10.89
C ARG A 60 11.81 -2.99 11.39
N SER A 61 10.67 -2.34 11.16
CA SER A 61 9.34 -2.82 11.54
C SER A 61 8.73 -3.80 10.52
N PHE A 62 9.51 -4.35 9.58
CA PHE A 62 9.01 -5.29 8.56
C PHE A 62 8.26 -6.51 9.15
N PRO A 63 8.67 -7.12 10.28
CA PRO A 63 7.93 -8.22 10.89
C PRO A 63 6.51 -7.86 11.37
N LEU A 64 6.17 -6.57 11.43
CA LEU A 64 4.89 -6.07 11.94
C LEU A 64 3.97 -5.58 10.82
N VAL A 65 4.39 -5.70 9.55
CA VAL A 65 3.62 -5.19 8.41
C VAL A 65 3.46 -6.25 7.32
N GLU A 66 2.34 -6.14 6.62
CA GLU A 66 2.07 -6.88 5.40
C GLU A 66 1.96 -5.87 4.26
N LEU A 67 2.66 -6.13 3.16
CA LEU A 67 2.67 -5.25 1.99
C LEU A 67 1.94 -5.93 0.85
N ILE A 68 0.88 -5.30 0.35
CA ILE A 68 0.15 -5.79 -0.83
C ILE A 68 0.69 -5.05 -2.05
N ASP A 69 1.50 -5.72 -2.85
CA ASP A 69 1.93 -5.24 -4.16
C ASP A 69 0.83 -5.50 -5.20
N THR A 70 0.39 -4.43 -5.85
CA THR A 70 -0.71 -4.45 -6.82
C THR A 70 -0.17 -4.58 -8.24
N PRO A 71 -0.92 -5.19 -9.18
CA PRO A 71 -0.57 -5.10 -10.59
C PRO A 71 -0.47 -3.64 -11.07
N GLY A 72 0.42 -3.38 -12.03
CA GLY A 72 0.63 -2.03 -12.55
C GLY A 72 -0.54 -1.57 -13.42
N LEU A 73 -1.23 -0.50 -13.02
CA LEU A 73 -2.40 0.01 -13.75
C LEU A 73 -2.00 0.75 -15.03
N VAL A 74 -2.07 0.05 -16.17
CA VAL A 74 -1.85 0.64 -17.50
C VAL A 74 -3.15 0.78 -18.30
N ASP A 75 -3.19 1.81 -19.14
CA ASP A 75 -4.19 1.98 -20.18
C ASP A 75 -3.72 1.28 -21.47
N GLY A 76 -4.60 0.52 -22.13
CA GLY A 76 -4.30 -0.20 -23.37
C GLY A 76 -4.91 -1.60 -23.41
N ASP A 77 -4.36 -2.46 -24.26
CA ASP A 77 -4.85 -3.84 -24.52
C ASP A 77 -4.53 -4.83 -23.38
N MET A 78 -3.94 -4.37 -22.26
CA MET A 78 -3.66 -5.25 -21.14
C MET A 78 -4.96 -5.58 -20.39
N GLU A 79 -5.36 -6.84 -20.51
CA GLU A 79 -6.47 -7.45 -19.79
C GLU A 79 -5.96 -8.21 -18.55
N TYR A 80 -6.66 -8.00 -17.43
CA TYR A 80 -6.50 -8.78 -16.21
C TYR A 80 -7.49 -9.96 -16.23
N GLY A 81 -7.08 -11.10 -15.69
CA GLY A 81 -7.97 -12.26 -15.54
C GLY A 81 -9.08 -12.09 -14.48
N PHE A 82 -9.21 -10.88 -13.91
CA PHE A 82 -10.10 -10.53 -12.81
C PHE A 82 -10.42 -9.03 -12.85
N ASP A 83 -11.43 -8.58 -12.11
CA ASP A 83 -11.70 -7.15 -11.94
C ASP A 83 -10.66 -6.53 -10.98
N VAL A 84 -9.61 -5.94 -11.57
CA VAL A 84 -8.51 -5.32 -10.83
C VAL A 84 -8.97 -4.18 -9.92
N LYS A 85 -9.98 -3.45 -10.36
CA LYS A 85 -10.50 -2.30 -9.63
C LYS A 85 -11.29 -2.79 -8.42
N GLU A 86 -12.17 -3.77 -8.59
CA GLU A 86 -12.89 -4.37 -7.46
C GLU A 86 -11.93 -5.00 -6.44
N ALA A 87 -10.87 -5.66 -6.91
CA ALA A 87 -9.85 -6.25 -6.06
C ALA A 87 -9.10 -5.19 -5.22
N ILE A 88 -8.63 -4.11 -5.85
CA ILE A 88 -7.94 -3.01 -5.14
C ILE A 88 -8.87 -2.38 -4.10
N LEU A 89 -10.12 -2.07 -4.46
CA LEU A 89 -11.10 -1.51 -3.53
C LEU A 89 -11.38 -2.47 -2.38
N GLY A 90 -11.52 -3.76 -2.65
CA GLY A 90 -11.76 -4.78 -1.63
C GLY A 90 -10.58 -4.98 -0.68
N PHE A 91 -9.34 -4.88 -1.16
CA PHE A 91 -8.18 -4.94 -0.27
C PHE A 91 -8.01 -3.66 0.54
N ALA A 92 -8.33 -2.51 -0.04
CA ALA A 92 -8.23 -1.24 0.66
C ALA A 92 -9.07 -1.22 1.94
N GLU A 93 -10.24 -1.86 2.00
CA GLU A 93 -11.06 -1.98 3.22
C GLU A 93 -10.29 -2.57 4.42
N HIS A 94 -9.26 -3.39 4.18
CA HIS A 94 -8.46 -4.04 5.21
C HIS A 94 -7.07 -3.40 5.42
N CYS A 95 -6.71 -2.39 4.64
CA CYS A 95 -5.41 -1.73 4.74
C CYS A 95 -5.46 -0.54 5.69
N ASP A 96 -4.41 -0.36 6.50
CA ASP A 96 -4.20 0.84 7.32
C ASP A 96 -3.63 2.02 6.51
N MET A 97 -2.98 1.73 5.37
CA MET A 97 -2.42 2.73 4.45
C MET A 97 -2.58 2.26 3.01
N VAL A 98 -2.92 3.19 2.12
CA VAL A 98 -2.93 2.97 0.66
C VAL A 98 -1.95 3.95 0.01
N MET A 99 -0.95 3.41 -0.68
CA MET A 99 0.08 4.20 -1.33
C MET A 99 -0.15 4.30 -2.83
N CYS A 100 -0.28 5.52 -3.34
CA CYS A 100 -0.37 5.80 -4.77
C CYS A 100 0.95 6.37 -5.26
N LEU A 101 1.64 5.60 -6.11
CA LEU A 101 2.93 5.96 -6.68
C LEU A 101 2.76 6.45 -8.12
N PHE A 102 3.03 7.73 -8.36
CA PHE A 102 3.05 8.31 -9.70
C PHE A 102 4.45 8.25 -10.29
N ASP A 103 4.58 7.82 -11.54
CA ASP A 103 5.84 7.80 -12.27
C ASP A 103 5.89 9.00 -13.23
N PRO A 104 6.78 9.99 -13.01
CA PRO A 104 6.83 11.20 -13.81
C PRO A 104 7.42 10.98 -15.22
N ILE A 105 8.09 9.85 -15.45
CA ILE A 105 8.62 9.45 -16.75
C ILE A 105 7.59 8.60 -17.52
N GLY A 106 6.74 7.87 -16.78
CA GLY A 106 5.66 7.06 -17.34
C GLY A 106 4.35 7.82 -17.57
N GLN A 107 3.30 7.08 -17.93
CA GLN A 107 1.93 7.59 -18.00
C GLN A 107 1.30 7.69 -16.59
N ALA A 108 1.82 8.58 -15.73
CA ALA A 108 1.35 8.75 -14.34
C ALA A 108 -0.17 8.98 -14.21
N LEU A 109 -0.78 9.61 -15.21
CA LEU A 109 -2.18 10.06 -15.15
C LEU A 109 -3.09 9.23 -16.06
N CYS A 110 -2.82 7.93 -16.18
CA CYS A 110 -3.65 7.02 -16.96
C CYS A 110 -5.07 6.95 -16.37
N LYS A 111 -6.08 6.81 -17.25
CA LYS A 111 -7.50 6.84 -16.89
C LYS A 111 -7.82 5.77 -15.86
N ARG A 112 -7.32 4.54 -16.05
CA ARG A 112 -7.56 3.43 -15.13
C ARG A 112 -7.03 3.71 -13.72
N THR A 113 -5.85 4.32 -13.59
CA THR A 113 -5.32 4.72 -12.27
C THR A 113 -6.20 5.78 -11.63
N MET A 114 -6.56 6.83 -12.38
CA MET A 114 -7.38 7.91 -11.85
C MET A 114 -8.77 7.44 -11.40
N ASP A 115 -9.42 6.55 -12.16
CA ASP A 115 -10.72 5.99 -11.82
C ASP A 115 -10.68 5.18 -10.51
N VAL A 116 -9.57 4.48 -10.24
CA VAL A 116 -9.35 3.74 -8.99
C VAL A 116 -9.05 4.70 -7.83
N VAL A 117 -8.17 5.67 -8.06
CA VAL A 117 -7.80 6.70 -7.06
C VAL A 117 -9.01 7.52 -6.61
N GLU A 118 -9.87 7.93 -7.53
CA GLU A 118 -11.10 8.68 -7.22
C GLU A 118 -12.03 7.88 -6.30
N GLN A 119 -12.18 6.57 -6.55
CA GLN A 119 -13.03 5.70 -5.73
C GLN A 119 -12.42 5.34 -4.39
N LEU A 120 -11.10 5.15 -4.34
CA LEU A 120 -10.38 4.99 -3.09
C LEU A 120 -10.49 6.24 -2.23
N ASN A 121 -10.30 7.42 -2.81
CA ASN A 121 -10.41 8.68 -2.09
C ASN A 121 -11.84 8.91 -1.57
N ALA A 122 -12.87 8.54 -2.34
CA ALA A 122 -14.26 8.66 -1.89
C ALA A 122 -14.59 7.82 -0.64
N ARG A 123 -13.90 6.71 -0.41
CA ARG A 123 -14.18 5.78 0.70
C ARG A 123 -13.12 5.80 1.81
N HIS A 124 -11.90 6.19 1.49
CA HIS A 124 -10.71 5.93 2.29
C HIS A 124 -9.68 7.06 2.25
N HIS A 125 -10.10 8.31 1.99
CA HIS A 125 -9.22 9.47 1.88
C HIS A 125 -8.19 9.60 3.03
N GLU A 126 -8.55 9.20 4.25
CA GLU A 126 -7.74 9.31 5.46
C GLU A 126 -6.47 8.45 5.43
N LYS A 127 -6.54 7.29 4.78
CA LYS A 127 -5.41 6.34 4.66
C LYS A 127 -4.64 6.45 3.34
N MET A 128 -5.11 7.28 2.42
CA MET A 128 -4.44 7.52 1.14
C MET A 128 -3.17 8.36 1.34
N ARG A 129 -2.07 7.95 0.70
CA ARG A 129 -0.80 8.68 0.63
C ARG A 129 -0.30 8.69 -0.80
N PHE A 130 0.07 9.86 -1.31
CA PHE A 130 0.47 10.05 -2.70
C PHE A 130 1.97 10.38 -2.77
N PHE A 131 2.66 9.78 -3.74
CA PHE A 131 4.10 9.95 -3.92
C PHE A 131 4.45 10.06 -5.39
N VAL A 132 5.53 10.79 -5.69
CA VAL A 132 6.16 10.74 -7.02
C VAL A 132 7.39 9.86 -6.94
N SER A 133 7.35 8.72 -7.63
CA SER A 133 8.48 7.81 -7.78
C SER A 133 9.48 8.32 -8.81
N LYS A 134 10.70 7.77 -8.83
CA LYS A 134 11.72 8.00 -9.88
C LYS A 134 12.07 9.47 -10.17
N ALA A 135 11.85 10.37 -9.21
CA ALA A 135 12.18 11.79 -9.38
C ALA A 135 13.69 12.03 -9.61
N ASP A 136 14.53 11.08 -9.17
CA ASP A 136 15.98 11.06 -9.37
C ASP A 136 16.39 10.89 -10.84
N GLN A 137 15.53 10.30 -11.67
CA GLN A 137 15.80 10.02 -13.08
C GLN A 137 15.52 11.22 -13.99
N MET A 138 14.87 12.26 -13.48
CA MET A 138 14.63 13.48 -14.24
C MET A 138 15.80 14.44 -14.03
N GLU A 139 16.54 14.76 -15.09
CA GLU A 139 17.73 15.62 -14.99
C GLU A 139 17.37 17.10 -14.74
N LYS A 140 16.33 17.61 -15.42
CA LYS A 140 15.96 19.04 -15.39
C LYS A 140 14.96 19.37 -14.29
N GLU A 141 15.27 20.39 -13.48
CA GLU A 141 14.40 20.94 -12.43
C GLU A 141 13.05 21.43 -12.99
N SER A 142 13.08 22.13 -14.12
CA SER A 142 11.88 22.66 -14.79
C SER A 142 10.89 21.56 -15.14
N ASP A 143 11.40 20.43 -15.64
CA ASP A 143 10.57 19.32 -16.11
C ASP A 143 9.97 18.60 -14.91
N ARG A 144 10.75 18.42 -13.83
CA ARG A 144 10.27 17.88 -12.55
C ARG A 144 9.13 18.70 -11.98
N GLN A 145 9.33 20.01 -11.88
CA GLN A 145 8.31 20.92 -11.36
C GLN A 145 7.06 20.92 -12.24
N GLY A 146 7.22 20.90 -13.57
CA GLY A 146 6.11 20.81 -14.51
C GLY A 146 5.25 19.56 -14.29
N VAL A 147 5.88 18.39 -14.15
CA VAL A 147 5.16 17.12 -13.91
C VAL A 147 4.51 17.09 -12.52
N LEU A 148 5.19 17.58 -11.48
CA LEU A 148 4.60 17.70 -10.14
C LEU A 148 3.36 18.60 -10.13
N ILE A 149 3.43 19.74 -10.82
CA ILE A 149 2.30 20.66 -10.98
C ILE A 149 1.16 19.96 -11.72
N GLN A 150 1.46 19.27 -12.82
CA GLN A 150 0.46 18.55 -13.61
C GLN A 150 -0.26 17.48 -12.79
N ILE A 151 0.48 16.65 -12.05
CA ILE A 151 -0.08 15.60 -11.19
C ILE A 151 -0.95 16.23 -10.10
N THR A 152 -0.43 17.25 -9.42
CA THR A 152 -1.16 17.95 -8.34
C THR A 152 -2.45 18.58 -8.88
N GLN A 153 -2.40 19.29 -10.00
CA GLN A 153 -3.57 19.90 -10.62
C GLN A 153 -4.61 18.85 -11.03
N ASN A 154 -4.18 17.75 -11.65
CA ASN A 154 -5.09 16.69 -12.07
C ASN A 154 -5.80 16.06 -10.86
N LEU A 155 -5.05 15.77 -9.80
CA LEU A 155 -5.60 15.23 -8.56
C LEU A 155 -6.55 16.23 -7.88
N SER A 156 -6.14 17.49 -7.72
CA SER A 156 -6.98 18.55 -7.14
C SER A 156 -8.26 18.81 -7.94
N SER A 157 -8.25 18.59 -9.26
CA SER A 157 -9.44 18.75 -10.09
C SER A 157 -10.47 17.63 -9.96
N ARG A 158 -10.03 16.43 -9.54
CA ARG A 158 -10.84 15.20 -9.50
C ARG A 158 -11.24 14.79 -8.09
N LEU A 159 -10.39 15.11 -7.11
CA LEU A 159 -10.58 14.72 -5.73
C LEU A 159 -11.25 15.89 -4.98
N ALA A 160 -12.50 15.69 -4.57
CA ALA A 160 -13.24 16.70 -3.83
C ALA A 160 -12.66 16.87 -2.41
N ALA A 161 -12.20 18.11 -2.13
CA ALA A 161 -12.07 18.71 -0.79
C ALA A 161 -11.53 17.81 0.34
N SER A 162 -10.40 17.13 0.14
CA SER A 162 -9.59 16.71 1.29
C SER A 162 -8.57 17.82 1.59
N ASP A 163 -8.76 18.51 2.72
CA ASP A 163 -7.87 19.57 3.23
C ASP A 163 -6.41 19.12 3.42
N ASN A 164 -6.12 17.82 3.26
CA ASN A 164 -4.79 17.22 3.30
C ASN A 164 -4.06 17.17 1.94
N PHE A 165 -4.73 17.45 0.83
CA PHE A 165 -4.13 17.28 -0.51
C PHE A 165 -3.17 18.42 -0.90
N ALA A 166 -3.38 19.60 -0.33
CA ALA A 166 -3.03 20.83 -1.03
C ALA A 166 -1.53 21.12 -1.20
N LEU A 167 -0.59 20.49 -0.46
CA LEU A 167 0.76 21.09 -0.37
C LEU A 167 1.98 20.16 -0.31
N LYS A 168 1.85 18.83 -0.25
CA LYS A 168 3.04 17.95 -0.25
C LYS A 168 2.81 16.66 -1.02
N LEU A 169 3.35 16.61 -2.24
CA LEU A 169 3.53 15.39 -3.01
C LEU A 169 5.01 14.99 -2.93
N PRO A 170 5.43 14.24 -1.89
CA PRO A 170 6.83 13.92 -1.66
C PRO A 170 7.40 13.04 -2.78
N THR A 171 8.67 13.28 -3.10
CA THR A 171 9.42 12.49 -4.07
C THR A 171 10.10 11.32 -3.39
N ILE A 172 9.93 10.11 -3.92
CA ILE A 172 10.59 8.89 -3.45
C ILE A 172 11.41 8.27 -4.57
N TYR A 173 12.58 7.75 -4.23
CA TYR A 173 13.41 6.99 -5.14
C TYR A 173 14.25 6.00 -4.36
N ARG A 174 14.65 4.90 -5.01
CA ARG A 174 15.48 3.90 -4.35
C ARG A 174 16.83 4.53 -3.98
N PRO A 175 17.24 4.55 -2.71
CA PRO A 175 18.55 5.06 -2.34
C PRO A 175 19.63 4.17 -2.94
N PHE A 176 20.71 4.78 -3.42
CA PHE A 176 21.91 4.02 -3.78
C PHE A 176 22.55 3.46 -2.50
N PRO A 177 23.07 2.22 -2.52
CA PRO A 177 23.92 1.72 -1.43
C PRO A 177 25.08 2.70 -1.18
N GLU A 178 25.51 2.86 0.08
CA GLU A 178 26.60 3.80 0.44
C GLU A 178 27.90 3.50 -0.32
N ASP A 179 28.13 2.24 -0.68
CA ASP A 179 29.30 1.78 -1.43
C ASP A 179 29.20 2.01 -2.95
N ASP A 180 28.06 2.50 -3.46
CA ASP A 180 27.86 2.74 -4.88
C ASP A 180 28.48 4.09 -5.29
N PRO A 181 29.35 4.15 -6.31
CA PRO A 181 29.93 5.41 -6.78
C PRO A 181 28.87 6.44 -7.24
N ARG A 182 27.63 5.99 -7.54
CA ARG A 182 26.47 6.87 -7.82
C ARG A 182 25.89 7.54 -6.59
N ALA A 183 26.18 7.05 -5.38
CA ALA A 183 25.79 7.70 -4.13
C ALA A 183 26.49 9.06 -3.96
N ALA A 184 27.72 9.22 -4.46
CA ALA A 184 28.43 10.50 -4.48
C ALA A 184 27.84 11.51 -5.50
N THR A 185 27.13 11.01 -6.51
CA THR A 185 26.34 11.78 -7.49
C THR A 185 24.85 11.78 -7.15
N ALA A 186 24.48 11.38 -5.92
CA ALA A 186 23.10 11.26 -5.49
C ALA A 186 22.33 12.54 -5.85
N SER A 187 21.15 12.33 -6.41
CA SER A 187 20.25 13.41 -6.79
C SER A 187 20.10 14.39 -5.62
N LYS A 188 20.29 15.69 -5.89
CA LYS A 188 20.12 16.76 -4.87
C LYS A 188 18.68 16.86 -4.34
N ILE A 189 17.78 16.04 -4.88
CA ILE A 189 16.36 15.99 -4.55
C ILE A 189 16.20 15.27 -3.20
N PRO A 190 15.52 15.90 -2.21
CA PRO A 190 15.18 15.26 -0.96
C PRO A 190 14.40 13.96 -1.20
N ASN A 191 14.82 12.89 -0.54
CA ASN A 191 14.13 11.61 -0.59
C ASN A 191 13.12 11.51 0.57
N GLY A 192 11.83 11.51 0.23
CA GLY A 192 10.72 11.42 1.18
C GLY A 192 10.53 10.04 1.81
N ILE A 193 11.38 9.04 1.49
CA ILE A 193 11.28 7.69 2.06
C ILE A 193 11.34 7.71 3.60
N HIS A 194 12.10 8.63 4.20
CA HIS A 194 12.17 8.71 5.66
C HIS A 194 10.85 9.13 6.31
N GLU A 195 10.14 10.09 5.71
CA GLU A 195 8.81 10.51 6.18
C GLU A 195 7.82 9.35 6.06
N TRP A 196 7.90 8.59 4.96
CA TRP A 196 7.08 7.40 4.77
C TRP A 196 7.32 6.31 5.82
N VAL A 197 8.59 6.02 6.14
CA VAL A 197 8.91 5.04 7.19
C VAL A 197 8.37 5.48 8.55
N GLN A 198 8.46 6.79 8.86
CA GLN A 198 7.88 7.33 10.09
C GLN A 198 6.36 7.20 10.12
N ASP A 199 5.68 7.39 9.00
CA ASP A 199 4.22 7.17 8.91
C ASP A 199 3.84 5.72 9.19
N ILE A 200 4.59 4.75 8.63
CA ILE A 200 4.39 3.33 8.91
C ILE A 200 4.56 3.05 10.42
N ASP A 201 5.65 3.52 11.03
CA ASP A 201 5.92 3.29 12.45
C ASP A 201 4.83 3.90 13.35
N ARG A 202 4.28 5.06 12.96
CA ARG A 202 3.13 5.69 13.63
C ARG A 202 1.88 4.82 13.52
N LEU A 203 1.56 4.31 12.34
CA LEU A 203 0.40 3.42 12.14
C LEU A 203 0.53 2.13 12.94
N ILE A 204 1.72 1.52 12.99
CA ILE A 204 1.98 0.33 13.82
C ILE A 204 1.69 0.65 15.28
N THR A 205 2.19 1.79 15.78
CA THR A 205 1.95 2.20 17.17
C THR A 205 0.46 2.40 17.46
N GLN A 206 -0.27 3.04 16.54
CA GLN A 206 -1.72 3.23 16.64
C GLN A 206 -2.49 1.91 16.59
N ALA A 207 -2.08 0.98 15.73
CA ALA A 207 -2.69 -0.34 15.62
C ALA A 207 -2.50 -1.15 16.91
N VAL A 208 -1.28 -1.14 17.49
CA VAL A 208 -1.00 -1.79 18.77
C VAL A 208 -1.83 -1.18 19.89
N GLN A 209 -1.91 0.15 19.97
CA GLN A 209 -2.75 0.83 20.96
C GLN A 209 -4.23 0.47 20.81
N SER A 210 -4.74 0.43 19.57
CA SER A 210 -6.11 0.05 19.28
C SER A 210 -6.41 -1.40 19.66
N ALA A 211 -5.47 -2.31 19.40
CA ALA A 211 -5.60 -3.72 19.80
C ALA A 211 -5.61 -3.89 21.33
N LEU A 212 -4.74 -3.17 22.05
CA LEU A 212 -4.71 -3.19 23.51
C LEU A 212 -5.99 -2.61 24.13
N ALA A 213 -6.54 -1.54 23.55
CA ALA A 213 -7.81 -0.97 23.99
C ALA A 213 -8.96 -1.98 23.81
N ARG A 214 -9.07 -2.61 22.63
CA ARG A 214 -10.08 -3.65 22.38
C ARG A 214 -9.95 -4.83 23.35
N LEU A 215 -8.72 -5.29 23.60
CA LEU A 215 -8.47 -6.37 24.55
C LEU A 215 -8.94 -6.01 25.97
N LYS A 216 -8.74 -4.76 26.39
CA LYS A 216 -9.22 -4.27 27.69
C LYS A 216 -10.75 -4.31 27.74
N ASP A 217 -11.42 -3.76 26.72
CA ASP A 217 -12.88 -3.72 26.65
C ASP A 217 -13.48 -5.14 26.63
N ASP A 218 -12.89 -6.05 25.86
CA ASP A 218 -13.28 -7.46 25.80
C ASP A 218 -13.10 -8.16 27.16
N SER A 219 -12.01 -7.87 27.87
CA SER A 219 -11.76 -8.42 29.21
C SER A 219 -12.78 -7.92 30.24
N GLU A 220 -13.15 -6.64 30.17
CA GLU A 220 -14.19 -6.07 31.04
C GLU A 220 -15.56 -6.70 30.74
N ALA A 221 -15.91 -6.86 29.45
CA ALA A 221 -17.15 -7.50 29.03
C ALA A 221 -17.24 -8.97 29.50
N VAL A 222 -16.17 -9.74 29.36
CA VAL A 222 -16.11 -11.13 29.86
C VAL A 222 -16.25 -11.16 31.38
N THR A 223 -15.58 -10.26 32.11
CA THR A 223 -15.66 -10.20 33.57
C THR A 223 -17.10 -9.92 34.02
N SER A 224 -17.75 -8.91 33.45
CA SER A 224 -19.15 -8.60 33.74
C SER A 224 -20.10 -9.76 33.41
N ALA A 225 -19.88 -10.46 32.29
CA ALA A 225 -20.69 -11.62 31.92
C ALA A 225 -20.53 -12.79 32.91
N VAL A 226 -19.31 -13.03 33.39
CA VAL A 226 -19.03 -14.05 34.40
C VAL A 226 -19.69 -13.69 35.74
N GLU A 227 -19.57 -12.44 36.19
CA GLU A 227 -20.19 -11.98 37.44
C GLU A 227 -21.72 -12.08 37.40
N ALA A 228 -22.34 -11.69 36.29
CA ALA A 228 -23.78 -11.83 36.10
C ALA A 228 -24.23 -13.31 36.18
N LYS A 229 -23.50 -14.21 35.53
CA LYS A 229 -23.78 -15.65 35.60
C LYS A 229 -23.58 -16.24 36.99
N LEU A 230 -22.59 -15.74 37.74
CA LEU A 230 -22.34 -16.17 39.11
C LEU A 230 -23.43 -15.70 40.07
N ALA A 231 -24.02 -14.53 39.81
CA ALA A 231 -25.15 -13.98 40.56
C ALA A 231 -26.46 -14.73 40.28
N GLU A 232 -26.70 -15.15 39.04
CA GLU A 232 -27.86 -16.01 38.67
C GLU A 232 -27.78 -17.43 39.28
N ALA A 233 -26.58 -17.90 39.61
CA ALA A 233 -26.33 -19.23 40.17
C ALA A 233 -26.40 -19.27 41.71
N LYS A 234 -26.55 -18.12 42.38
CA LYS A 234 -26.74 -17.99 43.83
C LYS A 234 -28.21 -17.79 44.16
#